data_AF-A0A2Z7AAV9-F1
#
_entry.id   AF-A0A2Z7AAV9-F1
#
_cell.length_a   1.000
_cell.length_b   1.000
_cell.length_c   1.000
_cell.angle_alpha   90.00
_cell.angle_beta   90.00
_cell.angle_gamma   90.00
#
_symmetry.space_group_name_H-M   'P 1'
#
loop_
_entity.id
_entity.type
_entity.pdbx_description
1 polymer ?
#
loop_
_entity_poly.entity_id
_entity_poly.type
_entity_poly.pdbx_seq_one_letter_code
_entity_poly.pdbx_strand_id
1 'polypeptide(L)'
;MRNNSNKRPSRKHDRKVLVAEESTKSWADSDSESSSSSSSSSDSEQEEVHCFMADQMDDDEVFDFSNAEFTRDDLVTALNDMVQEYRKHSRSFEEVKAENTSLQNSSTESSSVELEDVDSLKTEFSRLTAENEMLISESSELKAEVEKLTK
;
A
#
# COMPACT_ATOMS: atom_id res chain seq x y z
N MET A 1 61.26 7.80 -2.66
CA MET A 1 60.28 8.89 -2.85
C MET A 1 59.38 8.55 -4.02
N ARG A 2 58.07 8.48 -3.71
CA ARG A 2 56.90 8.68 -4.58
C ARG A 2 56.70 7.73 -5.77
N ASN A 3 55.90 6.70 -5.52
CA ASN A 3 55.29 5.84 -6.51
C ASN A 3 53.77 6.06 -6.44
N ASN A 4 53.14 5.97 -7.61
CA ASN A 4 51.78 5.46 -7.86
C ASN A 4 50.61 6.46 -7.93
N SER A 5 50.39 6.89 -9.18
CA SER A 5 49.15 6.65 -9.96
C SER A 5 47.79 6.80 -9.27
N ASN A 6 47.14 7.92 -9.57
CA ASN A 6 45.69 8.10 -9.44
C ASN A 6 44.93 7.00 -10.20
N LYS A 7 44.47 5.96 -9.50
CA LYS A 7 43.49 5.00 -10.01
C LYS A 7 42.23 5.07 -9.15
N ARG A 8 41.18 5.60 -9.78
CA ARG A 8 39.79 5.67 -9.28
C ARG A 8 39.33 4.28 -8.84
N PRO A 9 38.71 4.11 -7.66
CA PRO A 9 37.94 2.90 -7.38
C PRO A 9 36.61 3.00 -8.15
N SER A 10 36.47 2.17 -9.19
CA SER A 10 35.22 1.95 -9.90
C SER A 10 34.22 1.26 -8.96
N ARG A 11 33.20 2.00 -8.54
CA ARG A 11 32.08 1.47 -7.77
C ARG A 11 31.21 0.62 -8.69
N LYS A 12 31.42 -0.69 -8.63
CA LYS A 12 30.58 -1.69 -9.29
C LYS A 12 29.18 -1.61 -8.67
N HIS A 13 28.18 -1.37 -9.50
CA HIS A 13 26.79 -1.57 -9.12
C HIS A 13 26.49 -3.06 -9.22
N ASP A 14 26.46 -3.75 -8.08
CA ASP A 14 25.84 -5.07 -7.99
C ASP A 14 24.32 -4.86 -8.14
N ARG A 15 23.83 -4.92 -9.38
CA ARG A 15 22.40 -5.09 -9.66
C ARG A 15 22.00 -6.49 -9.21
N LYS A 16 21.59 -6.62 -7.95
CA LYS A 16 20.76 -7.76 -7.55
C LYS A 16 19.36 -7.51 -8.09
N VAL A 17 19.04 -8.14 -9.22
CA VAL A 17 17.69 -8.23 -9.76
C VAL A 17 16.93 -9.18 -8.85
N LEU A 18 16.11 -8.64 -7.95
CA LEU A 18 15.07 -9.41 -7.30
C LEU A 18 13.92 -9.53 -8.30
N VAL A 19 13.70 -10.76 -8.76
CA VAL A 19 12.50 -11.15 -9.50
C VAL A 19 11.33 -10.99 -8.53
N ALA A 20 10.50 -9.97 -8.73
CA ALA A 20 9.19 -9.91 -8.10
C ALA A 20 8.26 -10.80 -8.94
N GLU A 21 7.69 -11.82 -8.31
CA GLU A 21 6.61 -12.62 -8.91
C GLU A 21 5.40 -11.70 -9.14
N GLU A 22 5.10 -11.47 -10.42
CA GLU A 22 3.89 -10.79 -10.88
C GLU A 22 2.71 -11.76 -10.73
N SER A 23 1.80 -11.43 -9.81
CA SER A 23 0.57 -12.20 -9.59
C SER A 23 -0.36 -12.01 -10.78
N THR A 24 -0.75 -13.12 -11.39
CA THR A 24 -1.68 -13.22 -12.53
C THR A 24 -3.05 -12.65 -12.17
N LYS A 25 -3.32 -11.41 -12.57
CA LYS A 25 -4.69 -10.86 -12.66
C LYS A 25 -4.96 -10.52 -14.11
N SER A 26 -5.34 -11.53 -14.89
CA SER A 26 -5.86 -11.36 -16.24
C SER A 26 -7.19 -10.59 -16.17
N TRP A 27 -7.16 -9.31 -16.49
CA TRP A 27 -8.36 -8.59 -16.92
C TRP A 27 -8.58 -8.96 -18.38
N ALA A 28 -9.70 -9.63 -18.66
CA ALA A 28 -10.09 -9.91 -20.03
C ALA A 28 -10.52 -8.59 -20.68
N ASP A 29 -9.75 -8.13 -21.67
CA ASP A 29 -10.24 -7.23 -22.71
C ASP A 29 -11.35 -7.96 -23.46
N SER A 30 -12.59 -7.48 -23.31
CA SER A 30 -13.68 -7.83 -24.21
C SER A 30 -13.75 -6.77 -25.30
N ASP A 31 -12.83 -6.86 -26.26
CA ASP A 31 -12.96 -6.16 -27.54
C ASP A 31 -14.17 -6.74 -28.27
N SER A 32 -15.28 -6.02 -28.20
CA SER A 32 -16.48 -6.31 -28.97
C SER A 32 -16.28 -5.85 -30.41
N GLU A 33 -15.55 -6.66 -31.18
CA GLU A 33 -15.46 -6.51 -32.63
C GLU A 33 -16.66 -7.20 -33.28
N SER A 34 -17.68 -6.42 -33.66
CA SER A 34 -18.54 -6.77 -34.79
C SER A 34 -19.39 -5.57 -35.22
N SER A 35 -19.08 -5.01 -36.38
CA SER A 35 -19.88 -5.33 -37.57
C SER A 35 -19.30 -4.71 -38.83
N SER A 36 -19.14 -5.57 -39.82
CA SER A 36 -18.86 -5.26 -41.22
C SER A 36 -19.88 -4.26 -41.79
N SER A 37 -19.42 -3.34 -42.63
CA SER A 37 -20.26 -2.68 -43.63
C SER A 37 -19.47 -2.53 -44.92
N SER A 38 -19.99 -3.20 -45.93
CA SER A 38 -19.47 -3.41 -47.28
C SER A 38 -19.11 -2.12 -48.02
N SER A 39 -17.90 -2.10 -48.58
CA SER A 39 -17.49 -1.15 -49.62
C SER A 39 -18.33 -1.37 -50.88
N SER A 40 -19.18 -0.41 -51.23
CA SER A 40 -19.78 -0.33 -52.56
C SER A 40 -19.41 1.01 -53.18
N SER A 41 -18.41 0.97 -54.05
CA SER A 41 -18.00 2.08 -54.91
C SER A 41 -19.03 2.25 -56.02
N SER A 42 -19.81 3.33 -55.97
CA SER A 42 -20.54 3.83 -57.13
C SER A 42 -20.18 5.30 -57.35
N ASP A 43 -19.29 5.50 -58.30
CA ASP A 43 -19.03 6.73 -59.02
C ASP A 43 -20.30 7.15 -59.77
N SER A 44 -20.91 8.28 -59.40
CA SER A 44 -21.93 8.96 -60.22
C SER A 44 -22.18 10.36 -59.69
N GLU A 45 -21.73 11.34 -60.46
CA GLU A 45 -22.05 12.75 -60.38
C GLU A 45 -23.56 12.93 -60.59
N GLN A 46 -24.26 13.50 -59.61
CA GLN A 46 -25.31 14.49 -59.84
C GLN A 46 -25.83 15.05 -58.51
N GLU A 47 -25.69 16.36 -58.46
CA GLU A 47 -26.16 17.33 -57.50
C GLU A 47 -27.71 17.32 -57.40
N GLU A 48 -28.21 17.89 -56.30
CA GLU A 48 -29.63 18.15 -55.97
C GLU A 48 -30.35 17.07 -55.13
N VAL A 49 -30.01 17.01 -53.84
CA VAL A 49 -30.93 16.51 -52.80
C VAL A 49 -31.47 17.71 -52.02
N HIS A 50 -32.67 18.15 -52.42
CA HIS A 50 -33.49 19.03 -51.60
C HIS A 50 -33.77 18.35 -50.25
N CYS A 51 -33.20 18.87 -49.17
CA CYS A 51 -33.53 18.45 -47.81
C CYS A 51 -34.97 18.88 -47.49
N PHE A 52 -35.90 17.94 -47.62
CA PHE A 52 -37.28 18.07 -47.17
C PHE A 52 -37.29 17.97 -45.64
N MET A 53 -37.03 19.08 -44.93
CA MET A 53 -37.29 19.14 -43.49
C MET A 53 -38.81 19.16 -43.31
N ALA A 54 -39.40 17.99 -43.14
CA ALA A 54 -40.77 17.84 -42.70
C ALA A 54 -40.87 18.27 -41.24
N ASP A 55 -41.69 19.28 -40.97
CA ASP A 55 -42.07 19.69 -39.62
C ASP A 55 -42.81 18.54 -38.91
N GLN A 56 -42.07 17.72 -38.16
CA GLN A 56 -42.64 16.89 -37.10
C GLN A 56 -42.57 17.72 -35.81
N MET A 57 -43.55 18.61 -35.63
CA MET A 57 -44.00 18.98 -34.30
C MET A 57 -44.76 17.76 -33.78
N ASP A 58 -44.25 17.04 -32.79
CA ASP A 58 -45.04 16.32 -31.78
C ASP A 58 -44.06 15.68 -30.78
N ASP A 59 -44.23 16.07 -29.50
CA ASP A 59 -43.57 15.53 -28.30
C ASP A 59 -42.06 15.77 -28.11
N ASP A 60 -41.61 17.03 -28.21
CA ASP A 60 -40.57 17.47 -27.28
C ASP A 60 -41.28 17.79 -25.97
N GLU A 61 -41.51 16.75 -25.16
CA GLU A 61 -41.88 16.88 -23.77
C GLU A 61 -40.68 17.56 -23.08
N VAL A 62 -40.62 18.89 -23.25
CA VAL A 62 -39.63 19.77 -22.64
C VAL A 62 -39.80 19.51 -21.16
N PHE A 63 -38.87 18.73 -20.63
CA PHE A 63 -38.77 18.50 -19.21
C PHE A 63 -38.75 19.88 -18.56
N ASP A 64 -39.86 20.27 -17.94
CA ASP A 64 -39.95 21.48 -17.12
C ASP A 64 -39.18 21.20 -15.85
N PHE A 65 -37.86 21.09 -16.00
CA PHE A 65 -36.96 21.24 -14.90
C PHE A 65 -37.21 22.65 -14.41
N SER A 66 -37.87 22.75 -13.26
CA SER A 66 -37.75 23.95 -12.42
C SER A 66 -36.27 24.11 -12.14
N ASN A 67 -35.56 24.84 -13.01
CA ASN A 67 -34.15 25.12 -12.85
C ASN A 67 -34.04 25.80 -11.49
N ALA A 68 -33.47 25.09 -10.52
CA ALA A 68 -33.07 25.73 -9.27
C ALA A 68 -32.24 26.94 -9.69
N GLU A 69 -32.72 28.14 -9.35
CA GLU A 69 -32.19 29.41 -9.84
C GLU A 69 -30.83 29.63 -9.20
N PHE A 70 -29.82 29.04 -9.81
CA PHE A 70 -28.45 29.12 -9.36
C PHE A 70 -27.66 29.90 -10.40
N THR A 71 -26.85 30.82 -9.91
CA THR A 71 -26.03 31.67 -10.77
C THR A 71 -24.79 30.90 -11.18
N ARG A 72 -24.17 31.32 -12.28
CA ARG A 72 -22.84 30.83 -12.65
C ARG A 72 -21.83 31.01 -11.51
N ASP A 73 -21.97 32.07 -10.72
CA ASP A 73 -21.09 32.36 -9.59
C ASP A 73 -21.26 31.36 -8.45
N ASP A 74 -22.48 30.87 -8.24
CA ASP A 74 -22.76 29.78 -7.29
C ASP A 74 -22.03 28.49 -7.71
N LEU A 75 -21.94 28.20 -9.02
CA LEU A 75 -21.19 27.03 -9.52
C LEU A 75 -19.70 27.16 -9.26
N VAL A 76 -19.16 28.33 -9.60
CA VAL A 76 -17.73 28.62 -9.46
C VAL A 76 -17.34 28.54 -7.99
N THR A 77 -18.20 29.05 -7.10
CA THR A 77 -18.00 28.98 -5.65
C THR A 77 -18.02 27.53 -5.16
N ALA A 78 -19.06 26.76 -5.50
CA ALA A 78 -19.16 25.35 -5.12
C ALA A 78 -17.96 24.53 -5.61
N LEU A 79 -17.51 24.76 -6.85
CA LEU A 79 -16.33 24.10 -7.41
C LEU A 79 -15.06 24.46 -6.64
N ASN A 80 -14.86 25.75 -6.36
CA ASN A 80 -13.70 26.20 -5.61
C ASN A 80 -13.68 25.60 -4.19
N ASP A 81 -14.82 25.56 -3.52
CA ASP A 81 -14.96 24.98 -2.18
C ASP A 81 -14.63 23.48 -2.19
N MET A 82 -15.16 22.72 -3.16
CA MET A 82 -14.81 21.30 -3.34
C MET A 82 -13.31 21.10 -3.55
N VAL A 83 -12.67 21.94 -4.35
CA VAL A 83 -11.22 21.86 -4.59
C VAL A 83 -10.44 22.17 -3.30
N GLN A 84 -10.87 23.14 -2.50
CA GLN A 84 -10.22 23.46 -1.22
C GLN A 84 -10.38 22.33 -0.20
N GLU A 85 -11.59 21.78 -0.07
CA GLU A 85 -11.83 20.63 0.79
C GLU A 85 -11.03 19.42 0.32
N TYR A 86 -10.96 19.12 -0.98
CA TYR A 86 -10.11 18.05 -1.50
C TYR A 86 -8.63 18.27 -1.12
N ARG A 87 -8.10 19.48 -1.26
CA ARG A 87 -6.72 19.80 -0.84
C ARG A 87 -6.50 19.62 0.66
N LYS A 88 -7.51 19.90 1.49
CA LYS A 88 -7.45 19.67 2.93
C LYS A 88 -7.45 18.18 3.26
N HIS A 89 -8.35 17.41 2.65
CA HIS A 89 -8.41 15.95 2.82
C HIS A 89 -7.13 15.27 2.32
N SER A 90 -6.59 15.69 1.17
CA SER A 90 -5.34 15.15 0.61
C SER A 90 -4.15 15.39 1.55
N ARG A 91 -4.05 16.57 2.18
CA ARG A 91 -3.02 16.83 3.20
C ARG A 91 -3.19 15.95 4.44
N SER A 92 -4.40 15.86 4.98
CA SER A 92 -4.68 15.00 6.14
C SER A 92 -4.40 13.52 5.84
N PHE A 93 -4.68 13.06 4.63
CA PHE A 93 -4.37 11.70 4.20
C PHE A 93 -2.87 11.40 4.23
N GLU A 94 -2.03 12.33 3.74
CA GLU A 94 -0.57 12.15 3.83
C GLU A 94 -0.07 12.21 5.27
N GLU A 95 -0.67 13.04 6.13
CA GLU A 95 -0.37 13.07 7.57
C GLU A 95 -0.69 11.73 8.24
N VAL A 96 -1.88 11.18 8.00
CA VAL A 96 -2.29 9.86 8.52
C VAL A 96 -1.38 8.75 7.99
N LYS A 97 -0.95 8.82 6.73
CA LYS A 97 0.01 7.86 6.18
C LYS A 97 1.35 7.94 6.91
N ALA A 98 1.85 9.15 7.14
CA ALA A 98 3.10 9.36 7.88
C ALA A 98 2.99 8.85 9.32
N GLU A 99 1.91 9.17 10.02
CA GLU A 99 1.64 8.66 11.37
C GLU A 99 1.57 7.13 11.41
N ASN A 100 0.88 6.50 10.45
CA ASN A 100 0.79 5.04 10.36
C ASN A 100 2.18 4.40 10.21
N THR A 101 3.03 4.95 9.34
CA THR A 101 4.41 4.46 9.20
C THR A 101 5.23 4.65 10.47
N SER A 102 5.04 5.77 11.19
CA SER A 102 5.70 6.02 12.48
C SER A 102 5.24 5.02 13.54
N LEU A 103 3.93 4.75 13.63
CA LEU A 103 3.37 3.78 14.57
C LEU A 103 3.87 2.37 14.29
N GLN A 104 3.90 1.95 13.02
CA GLN A 104 4.48 0.65 12.64
C GLN A 104 5.94 0.53 13.10
N ASN A 105 6.77 1.56 12.84
CA ASN A 105 8.15 1.56 13.28
C ASN A 105 8.25 1.44 14.81
N SER A 106 7.46 2.23 15.56
CA SER A 106 7.42 2.15 17.02
C SER A 106 6.94 0.80 17.55
N SER A 107 6.00 0.15 16.87
CA SER A 107 5.49 -1.16 17.23
C SER A 107 6.54 -2.24 17.01
N THR A 108 7.29 -2.16 15.90
CA THR A 108 8.38 -3.10 15.62
C THR A 108 9.59 -2.88 16.52
N GLU A 109 9.89 -1.63 16.89
CA GLU A 109 10.97 -1.28 17.81
C GLU A 109 10.64 -1.73 19.24
N SER A 110 9.43 -1.45 19.73
CA SER A 110 8.94 -1.93 21.03
C SER A 110 8.95 -3.46 21.10
N SER A 111 8.48 -4.14 20.04
CA SER A 111 8.47 -5.59 19.99
C SER A 111 9.88 -6.19 20.02
N SER A 112 10.86 -5.52 19.41
CA SER A 112 12.25 -5.99 19.41
C SER A 112 12.87 -5.93 20.82
N VAL A 113 12.60 -4.87 21.58
CA VAL A 113 13.13 -4.69 22.94
C VAL A 113 12.51 -5.72 23.90
N GLU A 114 11.21 -5.96 23.79
CA GLU A 114 10.52 -6.96 24.63
C GLU A 114 11.01 -8.39 24.36
N LEU A 115 11.38 -8.73 23.13
CA LEU A 115 11.92 -10.05 22.79
C LEU A 115 13.30 -10.31 23.41
N GLU A 116 14.19 -9.31 23.43
CA GLU A 116 15.53 -9.43 24.04
C GLU A 116 15.44 -9.62 25.56
N ASP A 117 14.48 -8.94 26.21
CA ASP A 117 14.22 -9.09 27.64
C ASP A 117 13.66 -10.49 27.98
N VAL A 118 12.77 -11.04 27.14
CA VAL A 118 12.20 -12.37 27.32
C VAL A 118 13.28 -13.45 27.19
N ASP A 119 14.16 -13.35 26.20
CA ASP A 119 15.27 -14.29 26.04
C ASP A 119 16.27 -14.19 27.21
N SER A 120 16.57 -12.97 27.66
CA SER A 120 17.40 -12.74 28.85
C SER A 120 16.80 -13.38 30.10
N LEU A 121 15.51 -13.17 30.36
CA LEU A 121 14.81 -13.77 31.49
C LEU A 121 14.78 -15.30 31.42
N LYS A 122 14.60 -15.86 30.22
CA LYS A 122 14.63 -17.30 29.98
C LYS A 122 16.00 -17.89 30.30
N THR A 123 17.10 -17.22 29.93
CA THR A 123 18.46 -17.68 30.26
C THR A 123 18.71 -17.65 31.77
N GLU A 124 18.30 -16.58 32.46
CA GLU A 124 18.41 -16.46 33.92
C GLU A 124 17.58 -17.54 34.64
N PHE A 125 16.38 -17.85 34.14
CA PHE A 125 15.56 -18.93 34.68
C PHE A 125 16.24 -20.30 34.55
N SER A 126 16.83 -20.61 33.39
CA SER A 126 17.58 -21.85 33.21
C SER A 126 18.81 -21.92 34.12
N ARG A 127 19.52 -20.80 34.33
CA ARG A 127 20.66 -20.71 35.25
C ARG A 127 20.24 -21.00 36.70
N LEU A 128 19.19 -20.33 37.18
CA LEU A 128 18.64 -20.53 38.51
C LEU A 128 18.10 -21.95 38.72
N THR A 129 17.51 -22.55 37.69
CA THR A 129 17.02 -23.94 37.75
C THR A 129 18.18 -24.91 38.00
N ALA A 130 19.28 -24.77 37.25
CA ALA A 130 20.47 -25.61 37.44
C ALA A 130 21.14 -25.38 38.81
N GLU A 131 21.18 -24.12 39.28
CA GLU A 131 21.72 -23.79 40.60
C GLU A 131 20.87 -24.39 41.74
N ASN A 132 19.54 -24.37 41.62
CA ASN A 132 18.64 -25.02 42.57
C ASN A 132 18.83 -26.54 42.62
N GLU A 133 18.93 -27.19 41.46
CA GLU A 133 19.20 -28.64 41.38
C GLU A 133 20.51 -29.02 42.07
N MET A 134 21.56 -28.21 41.89
CA MET A 134 22.85 -28.38 42.56
C MET A 134 22.71 -28.26 44.08
N LEU A 135 22.06 -27.20 44.58
CA LEU A 135 21.84 -27.01 46.02
C LEU A 135 20.99 -28.12 46.65
N ILE A 136 20.00 -28.65 45.93
CA ILE A 136 19.21 -29.81 46.39
C ILE A 136 20.12 -31.03 46.56
N SER A 137 21.03 -31.26 45.61
CA SER A 137 21.99 -32.38 45.69
C SER A 137 22.98 -32.22 46.86
N GLU A 138 23.56 -31.02 47.03
CA GLU A 138 24.49 -30.72 48.11
C GLU A 138 23.82 -30.82 49.49
N SER A 139 22.61 -30.27 49.62
CA SER A 139 21.80 -30.37 50.84
C SER A 139 21.48 -31.83 51.20
N SER A 140 21.20 -32.67 50.19
CA SER A 140 20.96 -34.10 50.39
C SER A 140 22.21 -34.84 50.87
N GLU A 141 23.38 -34.51 50.33
CA GLU A 141 24.67 -35.07 50.76
C GLU A 141 25.04 -34.65 52.18
N LEU A 142 24.92 -33.35 52.50
CA LEU A 142 25.15 -32.83 53.85
C LEU A 142 24.22 -33.48 54.87
N LYS A 143 22.95 -33.67 54.53
CA LYS A 143 21.99 -34.37 55.39
C LYS A 143 22.42 -35.80 55.70
N ALA A 144 22.95 -36.52 54.71
CA ALA A 144 23.47 -37.87 54.90
C ALA A 144 24.71 -37.90 55.82
N GLU A 145 25.65 -36.97 55.64
CA GLU A 145 26.84 -36.91 56.49
C GLU A 145 26.50 -36.51 57.94
N VAL A 146 25.52 -35.62 58.14
CA VAL A 146 25.00 -35.29 59.48
C VAL A 146 24.36 -36.50 60.15
N GLU A 147 23.55 -37.29 59.43
CA GLU A 147 22.95 -38.51 60.00
C GLU A 147 24.01 -39.52 60.44
N LYS A 148 25.09 -39.64 59.67
CA LYS A 148 26.22 -40.53 59.97
C LYS A 148 27.03 -40.07 61.20
N LEU A 149 27.18 -38.77 61.42
CA LEU A 149 27.87 -38.21 62.59
C LEU A 149 27.03 -38.22 63.88
N THR A 150 25.70 -38.28 63.75
CA THR A 150 24.76 -38.24 64.88
C THR A 150 24.23 -39.61 65.31
N LYS A 151 24.73 -40.69 64.68
CA LYS A 151 24.47 -42.10 65.00
C LYS A 151 25.64 -42.71 65.75
#